data_AF-A0A7S1J3W6-F1
#
_entry.id   AF-A0A7S1J3W6-F1
#
_cell.length_a   1.000
_cell.length_b   1.000
_cell.length_c   1.000
_cell.angle_alpha   90.00
_cell.angle_beta   90.00
_cell.angle_gamma   90.00
#
_symmetry.space_group_name_H-M   'P 1'
#
loop_
_entity.id
_entity.type
_entity.pdbx_description
1 polymer ?
#
loop_
_entity_poly.entity_id
_entity_poly.type
_entity_poly.pdbx_seq_one_letter_code
_entity_poly.pdbx_strand_id
1 'polypeptide(L)'
;MFMTIAIFLDLAQSGLGMLFRNTFAPQMEAYMVALFFQSSICRIYTFRQVVIISVGMLTVALLLLSYAAHMCTPNKSSWVVFYVSMCMFNIVFAWILETMEREQFWTLTQLHKQLRISTEAEKVALEARDAQMLFLARMSHEIRTPLNGTLGLIDLLLETIMDMEQMELVQSMKTAGNHLLSIVNDILDLAKVTAGKLQLKEQTINIP
;
A
#
# COMPACT_ATOMS: atom_id res chain seq x y z
N MET A 1 -11.30 -4.11 27.13
CA MET A 1 -11.65 -4.94 25.95
C MET A 1 -13.03 -5.59 26.14
N PHE A 2 -13.22 -6.46 27.13
CA PHE A 2 -14.52 -7.15 27.37
C PHE A 2 -15.71 -6.21 27.65
N MET A 3 -15.53 -5.16 28.45
CA MET A 3 -16.62 -4.23 28.78
C MET A 3 -17.08 -3.38 27.59
N THR A 4 -16.16 -3.06 26.67
CA THR A 4 -16.45 -2.28 25.44
C THR A 4 -17.16 -3.13 24.39
N ILE A 5 -16.80 -4.42 24.30
CA ILE A 5 -17.47 -5.40 23.45
C ILE A 5 -18.90 -5.67 23.96
N ALA A 6 -19.09 -5.76 25.28
CA ALA A 6 -20.41 -5.96 25.90
C ALA A 6 -21.36 -4.79 25.64
N ILE A 7 -20.90 -3.54 25.85
CA ILE A 7 -21.70 -2.33 25.55
C ILE A 7 -22.08 -2.27 24.06
N PHE A 8 -21.19 -2.72 23.17
CA PHE A 8 -21.47 -2.74 21.73
C PHE A 8 -22.44 -3.85 21.32
N LEU A 9 -22.35 -5.05 21.92
CA LEU A 9 -23.33 -6.12 21.72
C LEU A 9 -24.72 -5.71 22.22
N ASP A 10 -24.79 -5.05 23.37
CA ASP A 10 -26.04 -4.50 23.92
C ASP A 10 -26.60 -3.37 23.03
N LEU A 11 -25.74 -2.50 22.47
CA LEU A 11 -26.17 -1.43 21.57
C LEU A 11 -26.64 -1.99 20.21
N ALA A 12 -25.98 -3.02 19.69
CA ALA A 12 -26.36 -3.71 18.45
C ALA A 12 -27.65 -4.54 18.61
N GLN A 13 -27.92 -5.07 19.82
CA GLN A 13 -29.18 -5.74 20.17
C GLN A 13 -30.30 -4.75 20.54
N SER A 14 -29.96 -3.53 20.96
CA SER A 14 -30.93 -2.47 21.18
C SER A 14 -31.55 -2.00 19.86
N GLY A 15 -32.81 -1.53 19.90
CA GLY A 15 -33.60 -1.14 18.72
C GLY A 15 -32.97 -0.08 17.79
N LEU A 16 -31.87 0.55 18.19
CA LEU A 16 -31.03 1.40 17.35
C LEU A 16 -30.37 0.64 16.18
N GLY A 17 -29.97 -0.62 16.36
CA GLY A 17 -29.39 -1.44 15.28
C GLY A 17 -30.37 -1.72 14.12
N MET A 18 -31.67 -1.77 14.42
CA MET A 18 -32.72 -1.92 13.39
C MET A 18 -32.98 -0.64 12.61
N LEU A 19 -32.76 0.55 13.20
CA LEU A 19 -32.87 1.83 12.50
C LEU A 19 -31.76 2.00 11.45
N PHE A 20 -30.54 1.52 11.71
CA PHE A 20 -29.44 1.64 10.76
C PHE A 20 -29.57 0.68 9.57
N ARG A 21 -30.09 -0.52 9.79
CA ARG A 21 -30.24 -1.56 8.75
C ARG A 21 -31.16 -1.16 7.59
N ASN A 22 -32.17 -0.32 7.85
CA ASN A 22 -33.11 0.14 6.82
C ASN A 22 -32.73 1.49 6.19
N THR A 23 -31.71 2.19 6.72
CA THR A 23 -31.42 3.59 6.35
C THR A 23 -30.07 3.75 5.65
N PHE A 24 -29.14 2.82 5.81
CA PHE A 24 -27.79 2.92 5.24
C PHE A 24 -27.42 1.68 4.41
N ALA A 25 -26.70 1.90 3.29
CA ALA A 25 -26.16 0.81 2.47
C ALA A 25 -25.19 -0.06 3.30
N PRO A 26 -25.10 -1.39 3.08
CA PRO A 26 -24.29 -2.31 3.88
C PRO A 26 -22.79 -1.94 3.94
N GLN A 27 -22.29 -1.19 2.96
CA GLN A 27 -20.92 -0.66 2.95
C GLN A 27 -20.70 0.40 4.05
N MET A 28 -21.71 1.22 4.35
CA MET A 28 -21.65 2.28 5.38
C MET A 28 -21.63 1.71 6.81
N GLU A 29 -22.29 0.57 7.05
CA GLU A 29 -22.23 -0.12 8.34
C GLU A 29 -20.78 -0.55 8.68
N ALA A 30 -20.06 -1.10 7.70
CA ALA A 30 -18.66 -1.51 7.88
C ALA A 30 -17.73 -0.31 8.19
N TYR A 31 -17.93 0.83 7.52
CA TYR A 31 -17.15 2.06 7.80
C TYR A 31 -17.43 2.64 9.18
N MET A 32 -18.70 2.65 9.62
CA MET A 32 -19.04 3.11 10.97
C MET A 32 -18.36 2.23 12.03
N VAL A 33 -18.43 0.91 11.88
CA VAL A 33 -17.76 -0.05 12.76
C VAL A 33 -16.25 0.22 12.80
N ALA A 34 -15.59 0.39 11.65
CA ALA A 34 -14.16 0.69 11.58
C ALA A 34 -13.77 1.99 12.32
N LEU A 35 -14.57 3.07 12.18
CA LEU A 35 -14.34 4.35 12.89
C LEU A 35 -14.52 4.23 14.41
N PHE A 36 -15.49 3.44 14.88
CA PHE A 36 -15.67 3.15 16.31
C PHE A 36 -14.50 2.35 16.88
N PHE A 37 -13.99 1.36 16.14
CA PHE A 37 -12.79 0.62 16.53
C PHE A 37 -11.56 1.52 16.56
N GLN A 38 -11.36 2.35 15.54
CA GLN A 38 -10.22 3.27 15.45
C GLN A 38 -10.21 4.31 16.59
N SER A 39 -11.36 4.89 16.92
CA SER A 39 -11.47 5.82 18.06
C SER A 39 -11.29 5.14 19.43
N SER A 40 -11.69 3.87 19.56
CA SER A 40 -11.50 3.08 20.79
C SER A 40 -10.04 2.70 20.98
N ILE A 41 -9.36 2.30 19.91
CA ILE A 41 -7.93 1.98 19.91
C ILE A 41 -7.13 3.25 20.27
N CYS A 42 -7.42 4.39 19.63
CA CYS A 42 -6.77 5.67 19.92
C CYS A 42 -6.91 6.07 21.41
N ARG A 43 -8.11 5.91 21.98
CA ARG A 43 -8.35 6.16 23.41
C ARG A 43 -7.59 5.23 24.34
N ILE A 44 -7.37 3.98 23.97
CA ILE A 44 -6.56 3.03 24.75
C ILE A 44 -5.08 3.45 24.76
N TYR A 45 -4.55 3.88 23.61
CA TYR A 45 -3.16 4.34 23.51
C TYR A 45 -2.93 5.62 24.32
N THR A 46 -3.82 6.61 24.21
CA THR A 46 -3.71 7.85 24.99
C THR A 46 -3.88 7.60 26.49
N PHE A 47 -4.83 6.74 26.87
CA PHE A 47 -5.02 6.34 28.27
C PHE A 47 -3.77 5.65 28.85
N ARG A 48 -3.13 4.74 28.10
CA ARG A 48 -1.90 4.08 28.53
C ARG A 48 -0.78 5.08 28.77
N GLN A 49 -0.59 6.07 27.89
CA GLN A 49 0.43 7.10 28.07
C GLN A 49 0.17 7.99 29.29
N VAL A 50 -1.09 8.37 29.54
CA VAL A 50 -1.48 9.13 30.75
C VAL A 50 -1.20 8.34 32.03
N VAL A 51 -1.43 7.03 32.03
CA VAL A 51 -1.11 6.16 33.17
C VAL A 51 0.40 6.10 33.42
N ILE A 52 1.22 5.94 32.37
CA ILE A 52 2.68 5.91 32.50
C ILE A 52 3.23 7.22 33.07
N ILE A 53 2.76 8.37 32.54
CA ILE A 53 3.19 9.69 33.00
C ILE A 53 2.77 9.93 34.45
N SER A 54 1.54 9.58 34.83
CA SER A 54 1.03 9.78 36.20
C SER A 54 1.75 8.90 37.22
N VAL A 55 2.06 7.63 36.88
CA VAL A 55 2.89 6.76 37.71
C VAL A 55 4.31 7.33 37.87
N GLY A 56 4.91 7.80 36.77
CA GLY A 56 6.22 8.46 36.81
C GLY A 56 6.23 9.68 37.75
N MET A 57 5.28 10.60 37.58
CA MET A 57 5.14 11.78 38.45
C MET A 57 4.94 11.43 39.92
N LEU A 58 4.13 10.40 40.22
CA LEU A 58 3.88 9.95 41.59
C LEU A 58 5.16 9.41 42.24
N THR A 59 5.95 8.61 41.51
CA THR A 59 7.21 8.07 42.05
C THR A 59 8.26 9.16 42.32
N VAL A 60 8.35 10.18 41.45
CA VAL A 60 9.22 11.35 41.68
C VAL A 60 8.76 12.13 42.91
N ALA A 61 7.46 12.38 43.04
CA ALA A 61 6.90 13.11 44.18
C ALA A 61 7.18 12.41 45.51
N LEU A 62 7.02 11.07 45.57
CA LEU A 62 7.33 10.27 46.75
C LEU A 62 8.82 10.30 47.10
N LEU A 63 9.70 10.26 46.10
CA LEU A 63 11.15 10.38 46.32
C LEU A 63 11.52 11.75 46.91
N LEU A 64 10.95 12.83 46.37
CA LEU A 64 11.15 14.19 46.86
C LEU A 64 10.60 14.38 48.28
N LEU A 65 9.44 13.81 48.57
CA LEU A 65 8.85 13.82 49.92
C LEU A 65 9.75 13.09 50.92
N SER A 66 10.26 11.92 50.54
CA SER A 66 11.21 11.16 51.35
C SER A 66 12.51 11.93 51.59
N TYR A 67 13.00 12.66 50.59
CA TYR A 67 14.19 13.51 50.71
C TYR A 67 13.95 14.70 51.66
N ALA A 68 12.79 15.37 51.54
CA ALA A 68 12.42 16.47 52.42
C ALA A 68 12.26 16.03 53.89
N ALA A 69 11.63 14.87 54.11
CA ALA A 69 11.50 14.26 55.44
C ALA A 69 12.88 13.94 56.06
N HIS A 70 13.84 13.54 55.23
CA HIS A 70 15.23 13.33 55.64
C HIS A 70 15.92 14.60 56.12
N MET A 71 15.76 15.70 55.39
CA MET A 71 16.32 16.99 55.78
C MET A 71 15.71 17.56 57.06
N CYS A 72 14.43 17.26 57.33
CA CYS A 72 13.74 17.77 58.53
C CYS A 72 14.06 16.95 59.79
N THR A 73 14.27 15.63 59.65
CA THR A 73 14.59 14.72 60.78
C THR A 73 15.68 13.71 60.40
N PRO A 74 16.97 14.09 60.51
CA PRO A 74 18.07 13.22 60.12
C PRO A 74 18.29 12.11 61.16
N ASN A 75 17.62 10.97 60.96
CA ASN A 75 17.77 9.74 61.75
C ASN A 75 18.15 8.54 60.85
N LYS A 76 18.68 7.45 61.44
CA LYS A 76 19.06 6.23 60.73
C LYS A 76 17.91 5.60 59.92
N SER A 77 16.68 5.63 60.44
CA SER A 77 15.48 5.14 59.73
C SER A 77 15.15 5.97 58.48
N SER A 78 15.43 7.27 58.51
CA SER A 78 15.13 8.19 57.41
C SER A 78 16.01 7.94 56.18
N TRP A 79 17.29 7.58 56.39
CA TRP A 79 18.17 7.12 55.31
C TRP A 79 17.64 5.87 54.62
N VAL A 80 17.11 4.91 55.38
CA VAL A 80 16.55 3.67 54.82
C VAL A 80 15.36 3.96 53.91
N VAL A 81 14.44 4.83 54.34
CA VAL A 81 13.26 5.20 53.54
C VAL A 81 13.66 5.91 52.24
N PHE A 82 14.68 6.77 52.29
CA PHE A 82 15.20 7.45 51.10
C PHE A 82 15.81 6.48 50.09
N TYR A 83 16.71 5.59 50.52
CA TYR A 83 17.34 4.62 49.62
C TYR A 83 16.34 3.62 49.02
N VAL A 84 15.34 3.19 49.80
CA VAL A 84 14.26 2.31 49.30
C VAL A 84 13.44 3.04 48.24
N SER A 85 13.05 4.30 48.50
CA SER A 85 12.32 5.12 47.54
C SER A 85 13.14 5.37 46.26
N MET A 86 14.45 5.56 46.38
CA MET A 86 15.38 5.73 45.26
C MET A 86 15.47 4.45 44.41
N CYS A 87 15.56 3.26 45.03
CA CYS A 87 15.59 2.00 44.31
C CYS A 87 14.26 1.75 43.57
N MET A 88 13.13 2.00 44.23
CA MET A 88 11.81 1.90 43.61
C MET A 88 11.66 2.82 42.41
N PHE A 89 12.14 4.07 42.51
CA PHE A 89 12.16 5.00 41.39
C PHE A 89 12.99 4.47 40.20
N ASN A 90 14.20 3.95 40.45
CA ASN A 90 15.06 3.42 39.40
C ASN A 90 14.43 2.22 38.68
N ILE A 91 13.76 1.32 39.40
CA ILE A 91 13.08 0.15 38.82
C ILE A 91 11.91 0.60 37.94
N VAL A 92 11.07 1.52 38.44
CA VAL A 92 9.93 2.06 37.69
C VAL A 92 10.42 2.82 36.46
N PHE A 93 11.48 3.62 36.59
CA PHE A 93 12.05 4.36 35.47
C PHE A 93 12.61 3.43 34.39
N ALA A 94 13.36 2.38 34.77
CA ALA A 94 13.85 1.37 33.83
C ALA A 94 12.70 0.66 33.11
N TRP A 95 11.63 0.30 33.83
CA TRP A 95 10.43 -0.31 33.24
C TRP A 95 9.74 0.64 32.23
N ILE A 96 9.66 1.93 32.53
CA ILE A 96 9.10 2.93 31.60
C ILE A 96 9.95 3.00 30.33
N LEU A 97 11.27 3.10 30.45
CA LEU A 97 12.17 3.17 29.29
C LEU A 97 12.05 1.93 28.39
N GLU A 98 12.07 0.74 28.98
CA GLU A 98 11.91 -0.51 28.24
C GLU A 98 10.55 -0.61 27.54
N THR A 99 9.50 -0.07 28.17
CA THR A 99 8.16 -0.03 27.58
C THR A 99 8.12 0.90 26.37
N MET A 100 8.80 2.06 26.43
CA MET A 100 8.87 3.00 25.31
C MET A 100 9.64 2.41 24.12
N GLU A 101 10.78 1.75 24.37
CA GLU A 101 11.56 1.11 23.30
C GLU A 101 10.80 -0.01 22.60
N ARG A 102 10.04 -0.83 23.37
CA ARG A 102 9.21 -1.88 22.78
C ARG A 102 8.20 -1.31 21.79
N GLU A 103 7.54 -0.20 22.11
CA GLU A 103 6.54 0.42 21.20
C GLU A 103 7.16 0.88 19.88
N GLN A 104 8.36 1.46 19.93
CA GLN A 104 9.09 1.90 18.73
C GLN A 104 9.52 0.71 17.86
N PHE A 105 10.02 -0.36 18.49
CA PHE A 105 10.44 -1.57 17.78
C PHE A 105 9.31 -2.22 16.98
N TRP A 106 8.12 -2.32 17.59
CA TRP A 106 6.95 -2.88 16.90
C TRP A 106 6.55 -2.03 15.69
N THR A 107 6.54 -0.70 15.85
CA THR A 107 6.16 0.22 14.76
C THR A 107 7.13 0.14 13.59
N LEU A 108 8.45 0.16 13.87
CA LEU A 108 9.48 0.02 12.84
C LEU A 108 9.40 -1.32 12.12
N THR A 109 9.15 -2.40 12.86
CA THR A 109 9.02 -3.74 12.26
C THR A 109 7.80 -3.83 11.33
N GLN A 110 6.67 -3.22 11.70
CA GLN A 110 5.50 -3.15 10.84
C GLN A 110 5.78 -2.32 9.58
N LEU A 111 6.42 -1.17 9.73
CA LEU A 111 6.80 -0.32 8.60
C LEU A 111 7.72 -1.07 7.63
N HIS A 112 8.76 -1.73 8.13
CA HIS A 112 9.65 -2.55 7.30
C HIS A 112 8.91 -3.69 6.60
N LYS A 113 7.97 -4.34 7.29
CA LYS A 113 7.16 -5.41 6.69
C LYS A 113 6.29 -4.87 5.55
N GLN A 114 5.63 -3.73 5.75
CA GLN A 114 4.82 -3.08 4.71
C GLN A 114 5.69 -2.67 3.53
N LEU A 115 6.84 -2.06 3.79
CA LEU A 115 7.78 -1.67 2.75
C LEU A 115 8.23 -2.89 1.94
N ARG A 116 8.61 -3.98 2.62
CA ARG A 116 9.03 -5.23 1.94
C ARG A 116 7.94 -5.83 1.06
N ILE A 117 6.69 -5.83 1.53
CA ILE A 117 5.55 -6.32 0.73
C ILE A 117 5.34 -5.42 -0.49
N SER A 118 5.40 -4.09 -0.31
CA SER A 118 5.25 -3.13 -1.40
C SER A 118 6.35 -3.29 -2.45
N THR A 119 7.61 -3.41 -2.03
CA THR A 119 8.75 -3.55 -2.95
C THR A 119 8.70 -4.87 -3.71
N GLU A 120 8.25 -5.95 -3.06
CA GLU A 120 8.11 -7.25 -3.74
C GLU A 120 6.98 -7.22 -4.77
N ALA A 121 5.84 -6.62 -4.44
CA ALA A 121 4.73 -6.43 -5.37
C ALA A 121 5.13 -5.58 -6.57
N GLU A 122 5.89 -4.50 -6.34
CA GLU A 122 6.43 -3.65 -7.40
C GLU A 122 7.40 -4.42 -8.31
N LYS A 123 8.30 -5.20 -7.73
CA LYS A 123 9.25 -6.02 -8.48
C LYS A 123 8.55 -7.05 -9.37
N VAL A 124 7.58 -7.79 -8.83
CA VAL A 124 6.79 -8.76 -9.60
C VAL A 124 6.03 -8.07 -10.73
N ALA A 125 5.44 -6.89 -10.47
CA ALA A 125 4.75 -6.13 -11.49
C ALA A 125 5.71 -5.64 -12.60
N LEU A 126 6.92 -5.23 -12.24
CA LEU A 126 7.95 -4.81 -13.20
C LEU A 126 8.39 -5.99 -14.08
N GLU A 127 8.70 -7.14 -13.47
CA GLU A 127 9.09 -8.36 -14.19
C GLU A 127 7.99 -8.83 -15.15
N ALA A 128 6.72 -8.80 -14.72
CA ALA A 128 5.58 -9.15 -15.56
C ALA A 128 5.43 -8.20 -16.77
N ARG A 129 5.61 -6.89 -16.56
CA ARG A 129 5.57 -5.89 -17.66
C ARG A 129 6.69 -6.10 -18.67
N ASP A 130 7.90 -6.37 -18.19
CA ASP A 130 9.05 -6.63 -19.05
C ASP A 130 8.89 -7.92 -19.85
N ALA A 131 8.38 -8.98 -19.23
CA ALA A 131 8.06 -10.23 -19.92
C ALA A 131 6.97 -10.04 -20.99
N GLN A 132 5.91 -9.29 -20.69
CA GLN A 132 4.84 -8.98 -21.64
C GLN A 132 5.38 -8.19 -22.84
N MET A 133 6.25 -7.21 -22.60
CA MET A 133 6.88 -6.44 -23.67
C MET A 133 7.75 -7.33 -24.56
N LEU A 134 8.58 -8.19 -23.98
CA LEU A 134 9.43 -9.10 -24.74
C LEU A 134 8.60 -10.07 -25.57
N PHE A 135 7.50 -10.57 -25.01
CA PHE A 135 6.55 -11.41 -25.73
C PHE A 135 5.94 -10.68 -26.93
N LEU A 136 5.39 -9.48 -26.74
CA LEU A 136 4.79 -8.70 -27.82
C LEU A 136 5.80 -8.33 -28.92
N ALA A 137 7.04 -7.99 -28.54
CA ALA A 137 8.09 -7.70 -29.50
C ALA A 137 8.44 -8.92 -30.36
N ARG A 138 8.57 -10.11 -29.76
CA ARG A 138 8.81 -11.36 -30.49
C ARG A 138 7.64 -11.70 -31.41
N MET A 139 6.42 -11.69 -30.88
CA MET A 139 5.22 -11.99 -31.66
C MET A 139 5.03 -11.01 -32.83
N SER A 140 5.34 -9.71 -32.65
CA SER A 140 5.26 -8.73 -33.74
C SER A 140 6.19 -9.10 -34.90
N HIS A 141 7.42 -9.54 -34.62
CA HIS A 141 8.34 -10.02 -35.65
C HIS A 141 7.85 -11.30 -36.33
N GLU A 142 7.35 -12.26 -35.55
CA GLU A 142 6.83 -13.53 -36.07
C GLU A 142 5.53 -13.38 -36.88
N ILE A 143 4.72 -12.35 -36.61
CA ILE A 143 3.52 -12.02 -37.39
C ILE A 143 3.90 -11.23 -38.65
N ARG A 144 4.86 -10.30 -38.55
CA ARG A 144 5.26 -9.43 -39.66
C ARG A 144 5.85 -10.21 -40.83
N THR A 145 6.69 -11.22 -40.56
CA THR A 145 7.31 -12.04 -41.61
C THR A 145 6.28 -12.73 -42.52
N PRO A 146 5.33 -13.54 -42.02
CA PRO A 146 4.32 -14.16 -42.85
C PRO A 146 3.37 -13.13 -43.46
N LEU A 147 3.00 -12.06 -42.73
CA LEU A 147 2.09 -11.03 -43.25
C LEU A 147 2.70 -10.28 -44.45
N ASN A 148 3.97 -9.88 -44.34
CA ASN A 148 4.70 -9.26 -45.45
C ASN A 148 4.86 -10.24 -46.63
N GLY A 149 5.05 -11.53 -46.36
CA GLY A 149 5.02 -12.57 -47.40
C GLY A 149 3.68 -12.66 -48.12
N THR A 150 2.56 -12.62 -47.38
CA THR A 150 1.21 -12.63 -47.97
C THR A 150 0.91 -11.35 -48.75
N LEU A 151 1.33 -10.18 -48.26
CA LEU A 151 1.19 -8.92 -49.00
C LEU A 151 2.02 -8.92 -50.28
N GLY A 152 3.24 -9.45 -50.25
CA GLY A 152 4.06 -9.63 -51.46
C GLY A 152 3.42 -10.57 -52.48
N LEU A 153 2.76 -11.65 -52.02
CA LEU A 153 1.99 -12.54 -52.92
C LEU A 153 0.77 -11.83 -53.51
N ILE A 154 0.07 -11.02 -52.72
CA ILE A 154 -1.04 -10.19 -53.18
C ILE A 154 -0.57 -9.17 -54.22
N ASP A 155 0.59 -8.56 -54.01
CA ASP A 155 1.21 -7.63 -54.97
C ASP A 155 1.54 -8.33 -56.30
N LEU A 156 2.10 -9.54 -56.25
CA LEU A 156 2.35 -10.35 -57.46
C LEU A 156 1.06 -10.77 -58.16
N LEU A 157 -0.01 -11.07 -57.41
CA LEU A 157 -1.32 -11.39 -57.99
C LEU A 157 -1.92 -10.20 -58.74
N LEU A 158 -1.76 -8.98 -58.21
CA LEU A 158 -2.22 -7.75 -58.88
C LEU A 158 -1.49 -7.46 -60.19
N GLU A 159 -0.33 -8.07 -60.44
CA GLU A 159 0.39 -7.97 -61.72
C GLU A 159 -0.09 -8.99 -62.78
N THR A 160 -1.03 -9.87 -62.43
CA THR A 160 -1.58 -10.89 -63.35
C THR A 160 -2.86 -10.42 -64.06
N ILE A 161 -3.26 -11.13 -65.12
CA ILE A 161 -4.53 -10.85 -65.83
C ILE A 161 -5.68 -11.38 -64.97
N MET A 162 -6.57 -10.49 -64.54
CA MET A 162 -7.71 -10.80 -63.67
C MET A 162 -8.99 -10.17 -64.22
N ASP A 163 -10.16 -10.72 -63.87
CA ASP A 163 -11.43 -10.04 -64.08
C ASP A 163 -11.71 -8.96 -63.00
N MET A 164 -12.77 -8.17 -63.20
CA MET A 164 -13.09 -7.03 -62.33
C MET A 164 -13.44 -7.45 -60.89
N GLU A 165 -14.10 -8.59 -60.73
CA GLU A 165 -14.53 -9.10 -59.41
C GLU A 165 -13.32 -9.65 -58.63
N GLN A 166 -12.42 -10.37 -59.31
CA GLN A 166 -11.14 -10.81 -58.75
C GLN A 166 -10.26 -9.63 -58.32
N MET A 167 -10.20 -8.58 -59.12
CA MET A 167 -9.41 -7.39 -58.79
C MET A 167 -9.94 -6.70 -57.53
N GLU A 168 -11.27 -6.50 -57.40
CA GLU A 168 -11.86 -5.92 -56.18
C GLU A 168 -11.60 -6.78 -54.93
N LEU A 169 -11.65 -8.11 -55.05
CA LEU A 169 -11.35 -9.03 -53.96
C LEU A 169 -9.88 -8.93 -53.52
N VAL A 170 -8.94 -8.93 -54.46
CA VAL A 170 -7.50 -8.85 -54.16
C VAL A 170 -7.13 -7.47 -53.59
N GLN A 171 -7.72 -6.38 -54.09
CA GLN A 171 -7.56 -5.04 -53.55
C GLN A 171 -8.07 -4.95 -52.09
N SER A 172 -9.19 -5.61 -51.80
CA SER A 172 -9.76 -5.69 -50.46
C SER A 172 -8.86 -6.49 -49.51
N MET A 173 -8.29 -7.62 -49.97
CA MET A 173 -7.30 -8.38 -49.21
C MET A 173 -6.05 -7.56 -48.89
N LYS A 174 -5.52 -6.80 -49.87
CA LYS A 174 -4.38 -5.91 -49.68
C LYS A 174 -4.66 -4.85 -48.61
N THR A 175 -5.83 -4.22 -48.70
CA THR A 175 -6.26 -3.18 -47.75
C THR A 175 -6.39 -3.74 -46.33
N ALA A 176 -7.00 -4.92 -46.19
CA ALA A 176 -7.12 -5.62 -44.90
C ALA A 176 -5.76 -6.01 -44.30
N GLY A 177 -4.83 -6.51 -45.13
CA GLY A 177 -3.48 -6.87 -44.68
C GLY A 177 -2.67 -5.65 -44.22
N ASN A 178 -2.74 -4.54 -44.94
CA ASN A 178 -2.12 -3.27 -44.52
C ASN A 178 -2.72 -2.72 -43.22
N HIS A 179 -4.04 -2.82 -43.07
CA HIS A 179 -4.71 -2.39 -41.85
C HIS A 179 -4.28 -3.23 -40.64
N LEU A 180 -4.21 -4.56 -40.79
CA LEU A 180 -3.72 -5.46 -39.75
C LEU A 180 -2.27 -5.13 -39.34
N LEU A 181 -1.40 -4.85 -40.31
CA LEU A 181 -0.02 -4.45 -40.03
C LEU A 181 0.05 -3.15 -39.20
N SER A 182 -0.81 -2.17 -39.50
CA SER A 182 -0.93 -0.95 -38.69
C SER A 182 -1.32 -1.27 -37.26
N ILE A 183 -2.37 -2.07 -37.05
CA ILE A 183 -2.84 -2.45 -35.71
C ILE A 183 -1.73 -3.14 -34.90
N VAL A 184 -0.98 -4.06 -35.54
CA VAL A 184 0.13 -4.77 -34.89
C VAL A 184 1.24 -3.81 -34.45
N ASN A 185 1.54 -2.79 -35.27
CA ASN A 185 2.52 -1.77 -34.91
C ASN A 185 2.02 -0.88 -33.77
N ASP A 186 0.76 -0.46 -33.81
CA ASP A 186 0.16 0.39 -32.78
C ASP A 186 0.14 -0.29 -31.41
N ILE A 187 -0.18 -1.60 -31.37
CA ILE A 187 -0.13 -2.41 -30.13
C ILE A 187 1.30 -2.46 -29.57
N LEU A 188 2.31 -2.60 -30.44
CA LEU A 188 3.71 -2.64 -30.01
C LEU A 188 4.15 -1.29 -29.44
N ASP A 189 3.76 -0.20 -30.06
CA ASP A 189 4.11 1.15 -29.60
C ASP A 189 3.40 1.51 -28.30
N LEU A 190 2.13 1.12 -28.14
CA LEU A 190 1.42 1.23 -26.87
C LEU A 190 2.13 0.45 -25.75
N ALA A 191 2.62 -0.76 -26.04
CA ALA A 191 3.37 -1.56 -25.06
C ALA A 191 4.68 -0.87 -24.63
N LYS A 192 5.40 -0.21 -25.55
CA LYS A 192 6.61 0.58 -25.23
C LYS A 192 6.31 1.80 -24.36
N VAL A 193 5.26 2.55 -24.69
CA VAL A 193 4.77 3.69 -23.90
C VAL A 193 4.44 3.25 -22.48
N THR A 194 3.67 2.16 -22.36
CA THR A 194 3.17 1.68 -21.07
C THR A 194 4.30 1.22 -20.16
N ALA A 195 5.45 0.78 -20.66
CA ALA A 195 6.61 0.45 -19.83
C ALA A 195 7.63 1.60 -19.66
N GLY A 196 7.30 2.83 -20.10
CA GLY A 196 8.20 3.98 -19.97
C GLY A 196 9.47 3.89 -20.82
N LYS A 197 9.50 3.00 -21.83
CA LYS A 197 10.67 2.73 -22.70
C LYS A 197 10.64 3.51 -24.01
N LEU A 198 9.79 4.55 -24.12
CA LEU A 198 9.71 5.37 -25.33
C LEU A 198 10.95 6.29 -25.42
N GLN A 199 11.86 5.96 -26.33
CA GLN A 199 12.98 6.85 -26.68
C GLN A 199 12.54 7.71 -27.86
N LEU A 200 12.34 9.00 -27.61
CA LEU A 200 12.10 9.98 -28.66
C LEU A 200 13.42 10.23 -29.41
N LYS A 201 13.42 10.00 -30.72
CA LYS A 201 14.51 10.45 -31.58
C LYS A 201 14.18 11.86 -32.08
N GLU A 202 14.96 12.85 -31.67
CA GLU A 202 14.91 14.17 -32.30
C GLU A 202 15.40 14.07 -33.74
N GLN A 203 14.55 14.48 -34.68
CA GLN A 203 14.89 14.64 -36.08
C GLN A 203 14.33 15.98 -36.56
N THR A 204 15.12 16.72 -37.33
CA THR A 204 14.67 17.97 -37.94
C THR A 204 13.65 17.66 -39.03
N ILE A 205 12.38 17.99 -38.78
CA ILE A 205 11.30 17.88 -39.77
C ILE A 205 11.11 19.25 -40.38
N ASN A 206 11.28 19.35 -41.70
CA ASN A 206 10.93 20.57 -42.43
C ASN A 206 9.41 20.56 -42.66
N ILE A 207 8.72 21.49 -42.01
CA ILE A 207 7.26 21.61 -42.09
C ILE A 207 6.96 22.51 -43.31
N PRO A 208 6.12 22.08 -44.27
CA PRO A 208 5.82 22.84 -45.49
C PRO A 208 5.12 24.17 -45.22
#